data_AF-A0A4Q2KAG3-F1
#
_entry.id   AF-A0A4Q2KAG3-F1
#
_cell.length_a   1.000
_cell.length_b   1.000
_cell.length_c   1.000
_cell.angle_alpha   90.00
_cell.angle_beta   90.00
_cell.angle_gamma   90.00
#
_symmetry.space_group_name_H-M   'P 1'
#
loop_
_entity.id
_entity.type
_entity.pdbx_description
1 polymer ?
#
loop_
_entity_poly.entity_id
_entity_poly.type
_entity_poly.pdbx_seq_one_letter_code
_entity_poly.pdbx_strand_id
1 'polypeptide(L)'
;MKNNLGKVKHIFAERGIGFYLTVPAIVFAVLALVFYRQNGVTEFNPELNGSAIVCLIVGIALSVVSLAADIIPYKWISAAAKPVRYVAYLVELYAFLMFVFSQVTYIANVLVSIDGNTFTAGFILTAVFFVAAAILTLVSACLNALHPWTKNKAR
;
A
#
# COMPACT_ATOMS: atom_id res chain seq x y z
N MET A 1 12.48 -5.44 -33.54
CA MET A 1 11.38 -5.16 -32.58
C MET A 1 10.75 -6.40 -31.94
N LYS A 2 10.49 -7.51 -32.66
CA LYS A 2 9.93 -8.77 -32.09
C LYS A 2 10.73 -9.38 -30.91
N ASN A 3 12.06 -9.21 -30.90
CA ASN A 3 12.93 -9.82 -29.89
C ASN A 3 12.80 -9.19 -28.48
N ASN A 4 12.43 -7.90 -28.39
CA ASN A 4 12.31 -7.20 -27.10
C ASN A 4 10.98 -7.51 -26.40
N LEU A 5 9.90 -7.69 -27.17
CA LEU A 5 8.59 -8.02 -26.61
C LEU A 5 8.59 -9.43 -25.96
N GLY A 6 9.32 -10.38 -26.55
CA GLY A 6 9.50 -11.72 -25.98
C GLY A 6 10.25 -11.70 -24.65
N LYS A 7 11.32 -10.90 -24.55
CA LYS A 7 12.08 -10.71 -23.29
C LYS A 7 11.24 -10.09 -22.19
N VAL A 8 10.45 -9.06 -22.51
CA VAL A 8 9.55 -8.40 -21.54
C VAL A 8 8.50 -9.38 -21.05
N LYS A 9 7.83 -10.13 -21.94
CA LYS A 9 6.82 -11.12 -21.54
C LYS A 9 7.38 -12.19 -20.60
N HIS A 10 8.60 -12.66 -20.86
CA HIS A 10 9.27 -13.62 -19.98
C HIS A 10 9.54 -13.06 -18.58
N ILE A 11 10.00 -11.81 -18.50
CA ILE A 11 10.28 -11.13 -17.22
C ILE A 11 9.03 -11.05 -16.33
N PHE A 12 7.85 -10.82 -16.91
CA PHE A 12 6.61 -10.76 -16.14
C PHE A 12 6.07 -12.16 -15.82
N ALA A 13 6.09 -13.10 -16.77
CA ALA A 13 5.53 -14.44 -16.59
C ALA A 13 6.19 -15.26 -15.45
N GLU A 14 7.45 -14.95 -15.12
CA GLU A 14 8.20 -15.63 -14.05
C GLU A 14 7.96 -15.04 -12.65
N ARG A 15 7.15 -13.99 -12.51
CA ARG A 15 6.97 -13.30 -11.23
C ARG A 15 5.95 -13.99 -10.33
N GLY A 16 6.27 -13.99 -9.04
CA GLY A 16 5.40 -14.53 -8.00
C GLY A 16 4.17 -13.65 -7.76
N ILE A 17 3.18 -14.22 -7.10
CA ILE A 17 1.90 -13.55 -6.77
C ILE A 17 2.13 -12.24 -6.00
N GLY A 18 3.14 -12.16 -5.12
CA GLY A 18 3.46 -10.94 -4.38
C GLY A 18 3.78 -9.74 -5.29
N PHE A 19 4.47 -9.95 -6.40
CA PHE A 19 4.72 -8.88 -7.38
C PHE A 19 3.40 -8.28 -7.88
N TYR A 20 2.47 -9.13 -8.31
CA TYR A 20 1.20 -8.70 -8.86
C TYR A 20 0.26 -8.08 -7.82
N LEU A 21 0.34 -8.51 -6.56
CA LEU A 21 -0.45 -7.92 -5.46
C LEU A 21 0.07 -6.56 -5.01
N THR A 22 1.34 -6.24 -5.27
CA THR A 22 1.90 -4.92 -4.92
C THR A 22 1.34 -3.82 -5.82
N VAL A 23 0.97 -4.14 -7.07
CA VAL A 23 0.37 -3.16 -8.01
C VAL A 23 -0.97 -2.61 -7.51
N PRO A 24 -1.99 -3.44 -7.19
CA PRO A 24 -3.24 -2.92 -6.62
C PRO A 24 -3.02 -2.30 -5.23
N ALA A 25 -2.05 -2.77 -4.43
CA ALA A 25 -1.72 -2.13 -3.15
C ALA A 25 -1.32 -0.66 -3.33
N ILE A 26 -0.46 -0.37 -4.32
CA ILE A 26 -0.08 1.00 -4.69
C ILE A 26 -1.29 1.81 -5.16
N VAL A 27 -2.17 1.23 -5.99
CA VAL A 27 -3.39 1.90 -6.45
C VAL A 27 -4.26 2.30 -5.27
N PHE A 28 -4.50 1.39 -4.32
CA PHE A 28 -5.27 1.71 -3.12
C PHE A 28 -4.58 2.73 -2.22
N ALA A 29 -3.26 2.70 -2.10
CA ALA A 29 -2.52 3.71 -1.33
C ALA A 29 -2.63 5.11 -1.97
N VAL A 30 -2.57 5.20 -3.31
CA VAL A 30 -2.80 6.46 -4.04
C VAL A 30 -4.24 6.93 -3.88
N LEU A 31 -5.22 6.02 -3.99
CA LEU A 31 -6.63 6.35 -3.77
C LEU A 31 -6.87 6.83 -2.32
N ALA A 32 -6.25 6.19 -1.32
CA ALA A 32 -6.30 6.63 0.06
C ALA A 32 -5.77 8.07 0.20
N LEU A 33 -4.67 8.41 -0.48
CA LEU A 33 -4.10 9.76 -0.46
C LEU A 33 -5.06 10.79 -1.08
N VAL A 34 -5.64 10.47 -2.24
CA VAL A 34 -6.59 11.35 -2.94
C VAL A 34 -7.85 11.58 -2.11
N PHE A 35 -8.45 10.51 -1.60
CA PHE A 35 -9.67 10.61 -0.79
C PHE A 35 -9.41 11.29 0.55
N TYR A 36 -8.27 11.04 1.18
CA TYR A 36 -7.90 11.74 2.41
C TYR A 36 -7.68 13.23 2.17
N ARG A 37 -7.04 13.61 1.06
CA ARG A 37 -6.88 15.03 0.69
C ARG A 37 -8.21 15.74 0.44
N GLN A 38 -9.19 15.03 -0.11
CA GLN A 38 -10.52 15.59 -0.42
C GLN A 38 -11.47 15.61 0.77
N ASN A 39 -11.40 14.62 1.66
CA ASN A 39 -12.41 14.37 2.70
C ASN A 39 -11.85 14.36 4.13
N GLY A 40 -10.54 14.55 4.30
CA GLY A 40 -9.87 14.46 5.60
C GLY A 40 -10.01 15.70 6.48
N VAL A 41 -10.42 16.83 5.89
CA VAL A 41 -10.79 18.04 6.64
C VAL A 41 -12.27 17.96 6.97
N THR A 42 -12.58 18.08 8.25
CA THR A 42 -13.95 18.12 8.77
C THR A 42 -14.10 19.31 9.71
N GLU A 43 -15.33 19.64 10.10
CA GLU A 43 -15.56 20.68 11.11
C GLU A 43 -14.87 20.39 12.46
N PHE A 44 -14.57 19.10 12.71
CA PHE A 44 -13.91 18.62 13.93
C PHE A 44 -12.41 18.39 13.77
N ASN A 45 -11.91 18.45 12.54
CA ASN A 45 -10.49 18.37 12.23
C ASN A 45 -10.18 19.31 11.05
N PRO A 46 -9.83 20.58 11.34
CA PRO A 46 -9.69 21.61 10.31
C PRO A 46 -8.44 21.42 9.44
N GLU A 47 -7.52 20.54 9.85
CA GLU A 47 -6.25 20.34 9.17
C GLU A 47 -5.99 18.86 8.88
N LEU A 48 -5.37 18.61 7.73
CA LEU A 48 -4.90 17.28 7.40
C LEU A 48 -3.68 16.92 8.26
N ASN A 49 -3.69 15.72 8.84
CA ASN A 49 -2.51 15.20 9.52
C ASN A 49 -1.36 14.99 8.52
N GLY A 50 -0.35 15.86 8.60
CA GLY A 50 0.82 15.82 7.72
C GLY A 50 1.63 14.53 7.84
N SER A 51 1.73 13.96 9.04
CA SER A 51 2.43 12.69 9.27
C SER A 51 1.74 11.53 8.55
N ALA A 52 0.40 11.46 8.57
CA ALA A 52 -0.35 10.45 7.81
C ALA A 52 -0.07 10.55 6.31
N ILE A 53 -0.02 11.77 5.76
CA ILE A 53 0.32 12.02 4.34
C ILE A 53 1.75 11.59 4.03
N VAL A 54 2.72 12.03 4.83
CA VAL A 54 4.14 11.71 4.61
C VAL A 54 4.36 10.21 4.68
N CYS A 55 3.84 9.54 5.70
CA CYS A 55 3.96 8.10 5.85
C CYS A 55 3.30 7.37 4.67
N LEU A 56 2.11 7.77 4.21
CA LEU A 56 1.48 7.14 3.06
C LEU A 56 2.31 7.31 1.77
N ILE A 57 2.90 8.49 1.54
CA ILE A 57 3.80 8.72 0.40
C ILE A 57 5.06 7.84 0.50
N VAL A 58 5.65 7.73 1.69
CA VAL A 58 6.81 6.85 1.92
C VAL A 58 6.43 5.38 1.70
N GLY A 59 5.26 4.94 2.15
CA GLY A 59 4.72 3.60 1.91
C GLY A 59 4.60 3.29 0.41
N ILE A 60 3.98 4.20 -0.35
CA ILE A 60 3.88 4.12 -1.81
C ILE A 60 5.28 4.00 -2.44
N ALA A 61 6.22 4.87 -2.05
CA ALA A 61 7.57 4.87 -2.59
C ALA A 61 8.29 3.53 -2.32
N LEU A 62 8.17 2.99 -1.11
CA LEU A 62 8.74 1.68 -0.76
C LEU A 62 8.09 0.54 -1.55
N SER A 63 6.77 0.57 -1.73
CA SER A 63 6.04 -0.40 -2.55
C SER A 63 6.52 -0.36 -4.01
N VAL A 64 6.74 0.83 -4.59
CA VAL A 64 7.33 1.00 -5.93
C VAL A 64 8.78 0.50 -5.99
N VAL A 65 9.60 0.83 -4.99
CA VAL A 65 10.99 0.33 -4.88
C VAL A 65 11.02 -1.20 -4.82
N SER A 66 10.07 -1.82 -4.11
CA SER A 66 9.98 -3.29 -4.04
C SER A 66 9.67 -3.92 -5.40
N LEU A 67 8.83 -3.28 -6.24
CA LEU A 67 8.55 -3.72 -7.61
C LEU A 67 9.78 -3.59 -8.49
N ALA A 68 10.48 -2.45 -8.40
CA ALA A 68 11.72 -2.24 -9.13
C ALA A 68 12.77 -3.29 -8.74
N ALA A 69 12.89 -3.60 -7.45
CA ALA A 69 13.80 -4.61 -6.94
C ALA A 69 13.51 -6.01 -7.48
N ASP A 70 12.22 -6.37 -7.67
CA ASP A 70 11.84 -7.63 -8.31
C ASP A 70 12.23 -7.69 -9.79
N ILE A 71 12.20 -6.57 -10.52
CA ILE A 71 12.49 -6.52 -11.96
C ILE A 71 14.00 -6.65 -12.24
N ILE A 72 14.83 -6.13 -11.35
CA ILE A 72 16.29 -6.07 -11.53
C ILE A 72 16.91 -7.49 -11.45
N PRO A 73 17.73 -7.91 -12.42
CA PRO A 73 18.26 -9.29 -12.50
C PRO A 73 19.37 -9.61 -11.49
N TYR A 74 19.66 -8.72 -10.54
CA TYR A 74 20.66 -8.94 -9.50
C TYR A 74 20.03 -9.60 -8.27
N LYS A 75 20.49 -10.81 -7.93
CA LYS A 75 19.94 -11.65 -6.84
C LYS A 75 19.82 -10.91 -5.50
N TRP A 76 20.83 -10.15 -5.13
CA TRP A 76 20.85 -9.41 -3.86
C TRP A 76 19.81 -8.27 -3.81
N ILE A 77 19.48 -7.67 -4.97
CA ILE A 77 18.44 -6.63 -5.07
C ILE A 77 17.05 -7.26 -4.96
N SER A 78 16.80 -8.36 -5.69
CA SER A 78 15.51 -9.07 -5.61
C SER A 78 15.26 -9.66 -4.21
N ALA A 79 16.32 -10.06 -3.48
CA ALA A 79 16.20 -10.47 -2.08
C ALA A 79 15.60 -9.37 -1.18
N ALA A 80 15.85 -8.09 -1.50
CA ALA A 80 15.38 -6.96 -0.73
C ALA A 80 13.88 -6.65 -0.95
N ALA A 81 13.25 -7.17 -2.01
CA ALA A 81 11.85 -6.86 -2.31
C ALA A 81 10.90 -7.29 -1.16
N LYS A 82 11.12 -8.48 -0.58
CA LYS A 82 10.32 -8.98 0.55
C LYS A 82 10.44 -8.12 1.81
N PRO A 83 11.63 -7.84 2.37
CA PRO A 83 11.73 -6.97 3.54
C PRO A 83 11.24 -5.54 3.27
N VAL A 84 11.49 -4.99 2.08
CA VAL A 84 10.97 -3.67 1.71
C VAL A 84 9.44 -3.64 1.75
N ARG A 85 8.75 -4.70 1.29
CA ARG A 85 7.28 -4.80 1.40
C ARG A 85 6.80 -4.86 2.85
N TYR A 86 7.51 -5.55 3.75
CA TYR A 86 7.15 -5.52 5.17
C TYR A 86 7.31 -4.13 5.78
N VAL A 87 8.36 -3.39 5.42
CA VAL A 87 8.54 -2.00 5.87
C VAL A 87 7.44 -1.11 5.26
N ALA A 88 7.13 -1.26 3.98
CA ALA A 88 6.04 -0.53 3.32
C ALA A 88 4.71 -0.78 4.05
N TYR A 89 4.39 -2.03 4.35
CA TYR A 89 3.20 -2.39 5.13
C TYR A 89 3.15 -1.68 6.49
N LEU A 90 4.25 -1.73 7.26
CA LEU A 90 4.28 -1.09 8.59
C LEU A 90 4.08 0.42 8.49
N VAL A 91 4.66 1.06 7.48
CA VAL A 91 4.52 2.49 7.24
C VAL A 91 3.09 2.85 6.78
N GLU A 92 2.49 2.06 5.90
CA GLU A 92 1.10 2.24 5.45
C GLU A 92 0.10 2.03 6.60
N LEU A 93 0.32 1.01 7.44
CA LEU A 93 -0.47 0.78 8.65
C LEU A 93 -0.33 1.94 9.63
N TYR A 94 0.88 2.46 9.83
CA TYR A 94 1.11 3.62 10.68
C TYR A 94 0.43 4.88 10.14
N ALA A 95 0.45 5.09 8.82
CA ALA A 95 -0.29 6.17 8.17
C ALA A 95 -1.80 6.07 8.43
N PHE A 96 -2.37 4.86 8.37
CA PHE A 96 -3.77 4.61 8.72
C PHE A 96 -4.06 4.93 10.20
N LEU A 97 -3.19 4.51 11.13
CA LEU A 97 -3.35 4.83 12.54
C LEU A 97 -3.32 6.35 12.79
N MET A 98 -2.45 7.08 12.10
CA MET A 98 -2.39 8.54 12.16
C MET A 98 -3.63 9.20 11.59
N PHE A 99 -4.18 8.67 10.50
CA PHE A 99 -5.47 9.10 9.98
C PHE A 99 -6.58 8.91 11.02
N VAL A 100 -6.72 7.71 11.60
CA VAL A 100 -7.72 7.43 12.64
C VAL A 100 -7.55 8.36 13.83
N PHE A 101 -6.32 8.55 14.29
CA PHE A 101 -6.00 9.45 15.41
C PHE A 101 -6.43 10.90 15.11
N SER A 102 -6.23 11.37 13.88
CA SER A 102 -6.68 12.71 13.46
C SER A 102 -8.20 12.86 13.42
N GLN A 103 -8.95 11.76 13.30
CA GLN A 103 -10.41 11.76 13.18
C GLN A 103 -11.12 11.29 14.45
N VAL A 104 -10.43 11.16 15.59
CA VAL A 104 -11.02 10.65 16.84
C VAL A 104 -12.25 11.44 17.28
N THR A 105 -12.21 12.77 17.19
CA THR A 105 -13.36 13.63 17.54
C THR A 105 -14.56 13.37 16.63
N TYR A 106 -14.33 13.29 15.31
CA TYR A 106 -15.38 12.97 14.35
C TYR A 106 -15.98 11.58 14.62
N ILE A 107 -15.14 10.59 14.92
CA ILE A 107 -15.57 9.24 15.27
C ILE A 107 -16.41 9.25 16.55
N ALA A 108 -15.96 9.95 17.58
CA ALA A 108 -16.67 10.07 18.85
C ALA A 108 -18.07 10.67 18.64
N ASN A 109 -18.17 11.78 17.91
CA ASN A 109 -19.44 12.46 17.66
C ASN A 109 -20.47 11.58 16.95
N VAL A 110 -20.04 10.79 15.95
CA VAL A 110 -20.93 9.83 15.27
C VAL A 110 -21.39 8.72 16.23
N LEU A 111 -20.50 8.26 17.12
CA LEU A 111 -20.81 7.19 18.09
C LEU A 111 -21.76 7.66 19.21
N VAL A 112 -21.74 8.94 19.56
CA VAL A 112 -22.65 9.53 20.57
C VAL A 112 -23.83 10.28 19.95
N SER A 113 -24.06 10.12 18.64
CA SER A 113 -25.22 10.67 17.93
C SER A 113 -25.32 12.20 17.92
N ILE A 114 -24.20 12.92 18.02
CA ILE A 114 -24.20 14.40 17.97
C ILE A 114 -24.49 14.89 16.55
N ASP A 115 -23.82 14.32 15.54
CA ASP A 115 -23.92 14.73 14.13
C ASP A 115 -24.65 13.68 13.26
N GLY A 116 -25.48 12.85 13.89
CA GLY A 116 -26.12 11.69 13.29
C GLY A 116 -25.33 10.39 13.49
N ASN A 117 -25.94 9.26 13.10
CA ASN A 117 -25.45 7.91 13.44
C ASN A 117 -24.65 7.25 12.32
N THR A 118 -24.20 8.02 11.31
CA THR A 118 -23.58 7.47 10.11
C THR A 118 -22.33 8.24 9.72
N PHE A 119 -21.27 7.51 9.40
CA PHE A 119 -20.08 8.08 8.79
C PHE A 119 -20.33 8.56 7.37
N THR A 120 -19.66 9.62 6.96
CA THR A 120 -19.68 10.08 5.56
C THR A 120 -19.06 9.04 4.64
N ALA A 121 -19.54 8.97 3.39
CA ALA A 121 -18.98 8.08 2.39
C ALA A 121 -17.48 8.36 2.14
N GLY A 122 -17.06 9.64 2.19
CA GLY A 122 -15.67 10.05 2.05
C GLY A 122 -14.76 9.49 3.15
N PHE A 123 -15.21 9.54 4.41
CA PHE A 123 -14.50 8.92 5.53
C PHE A 123 -14.38 7.40 5.36
N ILE A 124 -15.49 6.73 5.03
CA ILE A 124 -15.52 5.28 4.83
C ILE A 124 -14.56 4.85 3.71
N LEU A 125 -14.64 5.50 2.54
CA LEU A 125 -13.77 5.18 1.40
C LEU A 125 -12.29 5.44 1.72
N THR A 126 -11.99 6.53 2.41
CA THR A 126 -10.62 6.82 2.87
C THR A 126 -10.10 5.68 3.75
N ALA A 127 -10.86 5.30 4.78
CA ALA A 127 -10.49 4.22 5.70
C ALA A 127 -10.32 2.87 4.96
N VAL A 128 -11.25 2.52 4.08
CA VAL A 128 -11.20 1.28 3.29
C VAL A 128 -9.96 1.24 2.41
N PHE A 129 -9.60 2.34 1.74
CA PHE A 129 -8.42 2.36 0.87
C PHE A 129 -7.11 2.28 1.65
N PHE A 130 -7.01 2.94 2.82
CA PHE A 130 -5.87 2.76 3.72
C PHE A 130 -5.68 1.30 4.14
N VAL A 131 -6.76 0.68 4.60
CA VAL A 131 -6.73 -0.71 5.07
C VAL A 131 -6.45 -1.68 3.91
N ALA A 132 -7.07 -1.47 2.75
CA ALA A 132 -6.84 -2.29 1.56
C ALA A 132 -5.38 -2.21 1.08
N ALA A 133 -4.79 -1.00 1.08
CA ALA A 133 -3.37 -0.82 0.76
C ALA A 133 -2.48 -1.64 1.69
N ALA A 134 -2.61 -1.42 3.02
CA ALA A 134 -1.78 -2.11 4.00
C ALA A 134 -1.96 -3.64 3.95
N ILE A 135 -3.20 -4.15 3.86
CA ILE A 135 -3.46 -5.59 3.78
C ILE A 135 -2.85 -6.19 2.51
N LEU A 136 -3.04 -5.55 1.35
CA LEU A 136 -2.48 -6.07 0.10
C LEU A 136 -0.95 -6.04 0.11
N THR A 137 -0.33 -5.02 0.69
CA THR A 137 1.12 -4.94 0.88
C THR A 137 1.63 -6.06 1.80
N LEU A 138 0.91 -6.36 2.90
CA LEU A 138 1.23 -7.48 3.79
C LEU A 138 1.11 -8.84 3.09
N VAL A 139 -0.02 -9.08 2.43
CA VAL A 139 -0.26 -10.34 1.70
C VAL A 139 0.78 -10.51 0.61
N SER A 140 1.12 -9.41 -0.09
CA SER A 140 2.22 -9.38 -1.05
C SER A 140 3.55 -9.81 -0.43
N ALA A 141 3.91 -9.26 0.73
CA ALA A 141 5.14 -9.61 1.45
C ALA A 141 5.16 -11.10 1.87
N CYS A 142 4.06 -11.61 2.42
CA CYS A 142 3.93 -13.00 2.85
C CYS A 142 4.05 -13.98 1.69
N LEU A 143 3.39 -13.69 0.55
CA LEU A 143 3.40 -14.53 -0.63
C LEU A 143 4.65 -14.35 -1.50
N ASN A 144 5.47 -13.33 -1.23
CA ASN A 144 6.75 -13.20 -1.91
C ASN A 144 7.75 -14.24 -1.37
N ALA A 145 8.40 -14.97 -2.28
CA ALA A 145 9.50 -15.83 -1.91
C ALA A 145 10.71 -14.97 -1.51
N LEU A 146 11.40 -15.32 -0.42
CA LEU A 146 12.64 -14.62 -0.02
C LEU A 146 13.77 -14.88 -1.04
N HIS A 147 13.69 -16.00 -1.77
CA HIS A 147 14.65 -16.42 -2.79
C HIS A 147 13.95 -17.09 -3.99
N PRO A 148 13.27 -16.35 -4.89
CA PRO A 148 12.60 -16.95 -6.04
C PRO A 148 13.56 -17.66 -7.00
N TRP A 149 14.85 -17.28 -7.02
CA TRP A 149 15.89 -17.87 -7.88
C TRP A 149 16.49 -19.18 -7.34
N THR A 150 16.16 -19.63 -6.12
CA THR A 150 16.61 -20.94 -5.62
C THR A 150 15.73 -22.08 -6.10
N LYS A 151 14.66 -21.80 -6.86
CA LYS A 151 13.98 -22.80 -7.70
C LYS A 151 14.91 -23.20 -8.85
N ASN A 152 15.98 -23.91 -8.53
CA ASN A 152 16.80 -24.63 -9.49
C ASN A 152 16.19 -26.01 -9.72
N LYS A 153 15.82 -26.25 -10.99
CA LYS A 153 15.97 -27.52 -11.72
C LYS A 153 15.56 -28.80 -10.96
N ALA A 154 14.24 -28.99 -10.80
CA ALA A 154 13.70 -30.33 -10.60
C ALA A 154 12.89 -30.71 -11.84
N ARG A 155 13.62 -31.27 -12.83
CA ARG A 155 13.24 -32.08 -14.01
C ARG A 155 13.96 -31.62 -15.26
#